data_AF-A0A2A2B3P8-F1
#
_entry.id   AF-A0A2A2B3P8-F1
#
_cell.length_a   1.000
_cell.length_b   1.000
_cell.length_c   1.000
_cell.angle_alpha   90.00
_cell.angle_beta   90.00
_cell.angle_gamma   90.00
#
_symmetry.space_group_name_H-M   'P 1'
#
loop_
_entity.id
_entity.type
_entity.pdbx_description
1 polymer ?
#
loop_
_entity_poly.entity_id
_entity_poly.type
_entity_poly.pdbx_seq_one_letter_code
_entity_poly.pdbx_strand_id
1 'polypeptide(L)'
;MNNSLTQFLINYAPFILLFAAGWFFGSRHERQHLAQLRVSEQELGHIIVSSERFYCPKLAAGSEGELVLGSVVIAQDYFKMIIARVLSLFGKNLTTYETLLDRARREAIVRMRTEANAKGYNHIYGLRMEVTNINQLGSMVEAIAYGTAVISIDSNNTIAAKPSI
;
A
#
# COMPACT_ATOMS: atom_id res chain seq x y z
N MET A 1 -31.40 -40.21 19.97
CA MET A 1 -30.62 -39.20 20.71
C MET A 1 -29.84 -38.24 19.79
N ASN A 2 -30.22 -38.10 18.51
CA ASN A 2 -29.38 -37.44 17.50
C ASN A 2 -29.91 -36.05 17.09
N ASN A 3 -31.08 -35.66 17.60
CA ASN A 3 -31.80 -34.47 17.13
C ASN A 3 -31.17 -33.15 17.61
N SER A 4 -30.53 -33.15 18.79
CA SER A 4 -29.91 -31.94 19.36
C SER A 4 -28.67 -31.50 18.57
N LEU A 5 -27.80 -32.45 18.19
CA LEU A 5 -26.62 -32.15 17.37
C LEU A 5 -27.01 -31.73 15.94
N THR A 6 -27.98 -32.39 15.32
CA THR A 6 -28.46 -32.00 13.98
C THR A 6 -29.12 -30.62 14.00
N GLN A 7 -29.89 -30.29 15.04
CA GLN A 7 -30.49 -28.95 15.18
C GLN A 7 -29.43 -27.88 15.40
N PHE A 8 -28.41 -28.15 16.23
CA PHE A 8 -27.27 -27.26 16.40
C PHE A 8 -26.57 -27.01 15.06
N LEU A 9 -26.23 -28.07 14.32
CA LEU A 9 -25.59 -27.94 13.01
C LEU A 9 -26.44 -27.14 12.03
N ILE A 10 -27.75 -27.40 11.94
CA ILE A 10 -28.65 -26.66 11.04
C ILE A 10 -28.75 -25.18 11.42
N ASN A 11 -28.76 -24.84 12.72
CA ASN A 11 -28.85 -23.46 13.18
C ASN A 11 -27.56 -22.66 12.96
N TYR A 12 -26.39 -23.29 13.13
CA TYR A 12 -25.09 -22.60 13.00
C TYR A 12 -24.45 -22.72 11.61
N ALA A 13 -24.86 -23.70 10.80
CA ALA A 13 -24.34 -23.87 9.44
C ALA A 13 -24.48 -22.61 8.56
N PRO A 14 -25.60 -21.86 8.57
CA PRO A 14 -25.72 -20.61 7.82
C PRO A 14 -24.68 -19.57 8.25
N PHE A 15 -24.41 -19.43 9.55
CA PHE A 15 -23.42 -18.49 10.06
C PHE A 15 -22.00 -18.87 9.66
N ILE A 16 -21.67 -20.17 9.75
CA ILE A 16 -20.36 -20.69 9.32
C ILE A 16 -20.18 -20.49 7.82
N LEU A 17 -21.23 -20.74 7.03
CA LEU A 17 -21.20 -20.57 5.58
C LEU A 17 -21.03 -19.10 5.18
N LEU A 18 -21.74 -18.17 5.82
CA LEU A 18 -21.57 -16.74 5.60
C LEU A 18 -20.19 -16.24 6.02
N PHE A 19 -19.65 -16.76 7.13
CA PHE A 19 -18.29 -16.44 7.58
C PHE A 19 -17.25 -16.93 6.57
N ALA A 20 -17.37 -18.18 6.10
CA ALA A 20 -16.46 -18.75 5.12
C ALA A 20 -16.53 -18.01 3.78
N ALA A 21 -17.75 -17.65 3.33
CA ALA A 21 -17.95 -16.86 2.13
C ALA A 21 -17.30 -15.47 2.26
N GLY A 22 -17.60 -14.74 3.33
CA GLY A 22 -17.01 -13.43 3.60
C GLY A 22 -15.49 -13.48 3.64
N TRP A 23 -14.92 -14.46 4.35
CA TRP A 23 -13.47 -14.69 4.39
C TRP A 23 -12.87 -14.96 3.01
N PHE A 24 -13.53 -15.79 2.21
CA PHE A 24 -13.07 -16.15 0.88
C PHE A 24 -13.05 -14.94 -0.06
N PHE A 25 -14.16 -14.20 -0.14
CA PHE A 25 -14.26 -13.01 -0.99
C PHE A 25 -13.30 -11.90 -0.53
N GLY A 26 -13.21 -11.68 0.78
CA GLY A 26 -12.28 -10.73 1.39
C GLY A 26 -10.82 -11.04 1.05
N SER A 27 -10.41 -12.29 1.29
CA SER A 27 -9.06 -12.76 0.97
C SER A 27 -8.76 -12.71 -0.52
N ARG A 28 -9.75 -12.99 -1.38
CA ARG A 28 -9.59 -12.92 -2.84
C ARG A 28 -9.40 -11.48 -3.31
N HIS A 29 -10.27 -10.57 -2.89
CA HIS A 29 -10.19 -9.16 -3.30
C HIS A 29 -8.85 -8.54 -2.87
N GLU A 30 -8.41 -8.86 -1.66
CA GLU A 30 -7.11 -8.45 -1.15
C GLU A 30 -5.94 -8.95 -2.01
N ARG A 31 -5.95 -10.24 -2.38
CA ARG A 31 -4.91 -10.81 -3.25
C ARG A 31 -4.93 -10.19 -4.65
N GLN A 32 -6.11 -9.94 -5.19
CA GLN A 32 -6.27 -9.30 -6.49
C GLN A 32 -5.74 -7.86 -6.48
N HIS A 33 -6.08 -7.09 -5.45
CA HIS A 33 -5.59 -5.72 -5.31
C HIS A 33 -4.06 -5.69 -5.16
N LEU A 34 -3.47 -6.58 -4.35
CA LEU A 34 -2.01 -6.73 -4.29
C LEU A 34 -1.37 -7.16 -5.61
N ALA A 35 -2.09 -7.91 -6.45
CA ALA A 35 -1.63 -8.29 -7.77
C ALA A 35 -1.61 -7.10 -8.73
N GLN A 36 -2.68 -6.31 -8.74
CA GLN A 36 -2.78 -5.06 -9.52
C GLN A 36 -1.70 -4.07 -9.10
N LEU A 37 -1.51 -3.87 -7.79
CA LEU A 37 -0.50 -2.96 -7.26
C LEU A 37 0.90 -3.30 -7.76
N ARG A 38 1.26 -4.59 -7.80
CA ARG A 38 2.56 -5.04 -8.32
C ARG A 38 2.74 -4.74 -9.80
N VAL A 39 1.69 -4.89 -10.60
CA VAL A 39 1.73 -4.56 -12.03
C VAL A 39 1.97 -3.06 -12.20
N SER A 40 1.21 -2.22 -11.49
CA SER A 40 1.37 -0.77 -11.55
C SER A 40 2.74 -0.30 -11.04
N GLU A 41 3.30 -0.93 -10.00
CA GLU A 41 4.67 -0.67 -9.53
C GLU A 41 5.72 -0.96 -10.62
N GLN A 42 5.53 -2.03 -11.41
CA GLN A 42 6.43 -2.38 -12.51
C GLN A 42 6.29 -1.42 -13.69
N GLU A 43 5.06 -1.09 -14.08
CA GLU A 43 4.76 -0.16 -15.18
C GLU A 43 5.35 1.24 -14.91
N LEU A 44 5.26 1.71 -13.67
CA LEU A 44 5.76 3.01 -13.24
C LEU A 44 7.20 2.98 -12.72
N GLY A 45 7.85 1.81 -12.74
CA GLY A 45 9.21 1.62 -12.21
C GLY A 45 10.28 2.42 -12.96
N HIS A 46 9.96 2.94 -14.14
CA HIS A 46 10.84 3.81 -14.92
C HIS A 46 10.98 5.23 -14.32
N ILE A 47 10.07 5.64 -13.43
CA ILE A 47 10.16 6.92 -12.72
C ILE A 47 11.02 6.74 -11.47
N ILE A 48 12.20 7.38 -11.48
CA ILE A 48 13.13 7.32 -10.36
C ILE A 48 12.55 8.14 -9.20
N VAL A 49 12.58 7.59 -7.99
CA VAL A 49 12.10 8.27 -6.79
C VAL A 49 13.20 8.30 -5.74
N SER A 50 13.58 9.48 -5.28
CA SER A 50 14.55 9.69 -4.21
C SER A 50 13.92 10.38 -3.00
N SER A 51 14.19 9.85 -1.81
CA SER A 51 13.81 10.48 -0.53
C SER A 51 14.89 11.40 0.04
N GLU A 52 16.08 11.42 -0.57
CA GLU A 52 17.22 12.19 -0.10
C GLU A 52 16.93 13.69 -0.16
N ARG A 53 17.31 14.40 0.91
CA ARG A 53 17.07 15.84 1.04
C ARG A 53 17.98 16.69 0.14
N PHE A 54 19.20 16.23 -0.08
CA PHE A 54 20.26 16.98 -0.78
C PHE A 54 20.50 16.47 -2.21
N TYR A 55 19.72 15.50 -2.65
CA TYR A 55 19.78 15.02 -4.02
C TYR A 55 19.09 16.02 -4.95
N CYS A 56 19.86 16.61 -5.85
CA CYS A 56 19.39 17.50 -6.90
C CYS A 56 19.67 16.83 -8.27
N PRO A 57 18.65 16.32 -8.98
CA PRO A 57 18.86 15.76 -10.30
C PRO A 57 19.28 16.84 -11.30
N LYS A 58 20.03 16.48 -12.34
CA LYS A 58 20.29 17.40 -13.46
C LYS A 58 19.03 17.55 -14.28
N LEU A 59 18.44 18.75 -14.24
CA LEU A 59 17.23 19.07 -14.99
C LEU A 59 17.51 19.21 -16.48
N ALA A 60 16.54 18.80 -17.30
CA ALA A 60 16.53 19.16 -18.71
C ALA A 60 16.40 20.68 -18.88
N ALA A 61 17.01 21.23 -19.94
CA ALA A 61 16.94 22.66 -20.21
C ALA A 61 15.47 23.10 -20.38
N GLY A 62 15.03 24.06 -19.56
CA GLY A 62 13.67 24.59 -19.59
C GLY A 62 12.61 23.75 -18.88
N SER A 63 12.98 22.67 -18.16
CA SER A 63 12.03 21.94 -17.32
C SER A 63 11.93 22.56 -15.92
N GLU A 64 10.72 22.86 -15.48
CA GLU A 64 10.44 23.25 -14.09
C GLU A 64 10.00 22.03 -13.27
N GLY A 65 10.17 22.14 -11.94
CA GLY A 65 9.69 21.13 -11.01
C GLY A 65 8.26 21.39 -10.57
N GLU A 66 7.46 20.34 -10.46
CA GLU A 66 6.07 20.41 -10.01
C GLU A 66 5.85 19.51 -8.79
N LEU A 67 5.03 19.95 -7.84
CA LEU A 67 4.60 19.11 -6.72
C LEU A 67 3.66 18.02 -7.25
N VAL A 68 3.95 16.77 -6.92
CA VAL A 68 3.07 15.62 -7.16
C VAL A 68 2.72 14.94 -5.85
N LEU A 69 1.52 14.35 -5.78
CA LEU A 69 0.98 13.72 -4.60
C LEU A 69 0.20 12.46 -4.93
N GLY A 70 0.18 11.51 -4.00
CA GLY A 70 -0.63 10.31 -4.07
C GLY A 70 -1.20 10.04 -2.70
N SER A 71 -2.52 10.04 -2.59
CA SER A 71 -3.23 9.70 -1.34
C SER A 71 -4.10 8.47 -1.53
N VAL A 72 -4.19 7.66 -0.48
CA VAL A 72 -5.09 6.52 -0.43
C VAL A 72 -5.57 6.25 0.99
N VAL A 73 -6.82 5.85 1.09
CA VAL A 73 -7.41 5.29 2.30
C VAL A 73 -7.63 3.80 2.10
N ILE A 74 -7.07 2.98 2.98
CA ILE A 74 -7.25 1.52 2.94
C ILE A 74 -7.82 1.06 4.28
N ALA A 75 -8.87 0.25 4.19
CA ALA A 75 -9.50 -0.41 5.32
C ALA A 75 -9.21 -1.92 5.33
N GLN A 76 -9.11 -2.47 6.53
CA GLN A 76 -8.97 -3.89 6.79
C GLN A 76 -10.31 -4.60 6.70
N ASP A 77 -10.29 -5.82 6.19
CA ASP A 77 -11.43 -6.72 6.26
C ASP A 77 -11.82 -7.04 7.72
N TYR A 78 -13.11 -6.90 8.04
CA TYR A 78 -13.68 -7.18 9.35
C TYR A 78 -13.40 -8.61 9.85
N PHE A 79 -13.46 -9.62 8.98
CA PHE A 79 -13.20 -11.01 9.35
C PHE A 79 -11.73 -11.22 9.75
N LYS A 80 -10.80 -10.54 9.07
CA LYS A 80 -9.37 -10.57 9.42
C LYS A 80 -9.09 -9.89 10.75
N MET A 81 -9.85 -8.85 11.12
CA MET A 81 -9.75 -8.25 12.44
C MET A 81 -10.15 -9.21 13.55
N ILE A 82 -11.23 -9.98 13.38
CA ILE A 82 -11.67 -10.96 14.38
C ILE A 82 -10.56 -11.99 14.62
N ILE A 83 -9.99 -12.54 13.54
CA ILE A 83 -8.89 -13.52 13.66
C ILE A 83 -7.65 -12.90 14.28
N ALA A 84 -7.29 -11.67 13.88
CA ALA A 84 -6.16 -10.96 14.47
C ALA A 84 -6.32 -10.80 15.99
N ARG A 85 -7.53 -10.47 16.48
CA ARG A 85 -7.84 -10.38 17.92
C ARG A 85 -7.68 -11.71 18.64
N VAL A 86 -8.12 -12.81 18.02
CA VAL A 86 -7.94 -14.15 18.59
C VAL A 86 -6.46 -14.50 18.66
N LEU A 87 -5.70 -14.26 17.58
CA LEU A 87 -4.28 -14.55 17.50
C LEU A 87 -3.42 -13.66 18.42
N SER A 88 -3.83 -12.42 18.67
CA SER A 88 -3.12 -11.51 19.57
C SER A 88 -3.17 -11.97 21.03
N LEU A 89 -4.21 -12.70 21.45
CA LEU A 89 -4.26 -13.31 22.78
C LEU A 89 -3.15 -14.35 22.98
N PHE A 90 -2.64 -14.92 21.90
CA PHE A 90 -1.52 -15.86 21.90
C PHE A 90 -0.15 -15.17 21.69
N GLY A 91 -0.08 -13.83 21.81
CA GLY A 91 1.18 -13.08 21.76
C GLY A 91 1.78 -12.91 20.37
N LYS A 92 1.00 -13.10 19.30
CA LYS A 92 1.46 -12.91 17.91
C LYS A 92 1.51 -11.42 17.54
N ASN A 93 2.51 -11.01 16.74
CA ASN A 93 2.63 -9.65 16.20
C ASN A 93 1.37 -9.20 15.45
N LEU A 94 1.20 -7.88 15.32
CA LEU A 94 0.11 -7.23 14.57
C LEU A 94 0.31 -7.32 13.05
N THR A 95 0.59 -8.52 12.53
CA THR A 95 0.89 -8.79 11.11
C THR A 95 -0.18 -8.22 10.17
N THR A 96 -1.44 -8.23 10.60
CA THR A 96 -2.56 -7.66 9.86
C THR A 96 -2.43 -6.14 9.67
N TYR A 97 -2.04 -5.42 10.72
CA TYR A 97 -1.83 -3.97 10.68
C TYR A 97 -0.57 -3.60 9.88
N GLU A 98 0.52 -4.36 10.03
CA GLU A 98 1.74 -4.17 9.24
C GLU A 98 1.46 -4.33 7.74
N THR A 99 0.69 -5.34 7.36
CA THR A 99 0.29 -5.59 5.97
C THR A 99 -0.59 -4.45 5.42
N LEU A 100 -1.48 -3.90 6.26
CA LEU A 100 -2.32 -2.75 5.91
C LEU A 100 -1.46 -1.51 5.60
N LEU A 101 -0.50 -1.20 6.49
CA LEU A 101 0.41 -0.07 6.34
C LEU A 101 1.30 -0.20 5.11
N ASP A 102 1.86 -1.38 4.86
CA ASP A 102 2.70 -1.64 3.67
C ASP A 102 1.92 -1.37 2.38
N ARG A 103 0.71 -1.92 2.29
CA ARG A 103 -0.16 -1.71 1.12
C ARG A 103 -0.49 -0.23 0.93
N ALA A 104 -0.87 0.47 1.99
CA ALA A 104 -1.25 1.87 1.91
C ALA A 104 -0.10 2.75 1.40
N ARG A 105 1.12 2.53 1.91
CA ARG A 105 2.32 3.25 1.44
C ARG A 105 2.62 2.98 -0.02
N ARG A 106 2.60 1.70 -0.42
CA ARG A 106 2.89 1.30 -1.80
C ARG A 106 1.89 1.89 -2.79
N GLU A 107 0.60 1.80 -2.47
CA GLU A 107 -0.47 2.38 -3.28
C GLU A 107 -0.38 3.92 -3.35
N ALA A 108 -0.07 4.61 -2.25
CA ALA A 108 0.17 6.06 -2.26
C ALA A 108 1.34 6.44 -3.19
N ILE A 109 2.46 5.72 -3.12
CA ILE A 109 3.61 5.94 -4.02
C ILE A 109 3.23 5.66 -5.48
N VAL A 110 2.48 4.59 -5.75
CA VAL A 110 2.00 4.29 -7.11
C VAL A 110 1.17 5.45 -7.64
N ARG A 111 0.22 5.99 -6.86
CA ARG A 111 -0.61 7.14 -7.27
C ARG A 111 0.21 8.39 -7.55
N MET A 112 1.19 8.69 -6.71
CA MET A 112 2.12 9.81 -6.90
C MET A 112 2.93 9.64 -8.20
N ARG A 113 3.43 8.42 -8.48
CA ARG A 113 4.11 8.12 -9.75
C ARG A 113 3.16 8.20 -10.95
N THR A 114 1.92 7.74 -10.81
CA THR A 114 0.90 7.86 -11.87
C THR A 114 0.66 9.31 -12.23
N GLU A 115 0.57 10.21 -11.24
CA GLU A 115 0.44 11.65 -11.48
C GLU A 115 1.66 12.21 -12.22
N ALA A 116 2.87 11.88 -11.77
CA ALA A 116 4.10 12.29 -12.44
C ALA A 116 4.19 11.77 -13.89
N ASN A 117 3.83 10.50 -14.10
CA ASN A 117 3.81 9.87 -15.43
C ASN A 117 2.81 10.57 -16.37
N ALA A 118 1.61 10.87 -15.87
CA ALA A 118 0.58 11.55 -16.66
C ALA A 118 1.02 12.95 -17.12
N LYS A 119 1.90 13.60 -16.34
CA LYS A 119 2.50 14.90 -16.66
C LYS A 119 3.81 14.80 -17.47
N GLY A 120 4.29 13.58 -17.74
CA GLY A 120 5.50 13.34 -18.54
C GLY A 120 6.81 13.48 -17.76
N TYR A 121 6.77 13.48 -16.42
CA TYR A 121 7.97 13.52 -15.59
C TYR A 121 8.60 12.13 -15.44
N ASN A 122 9.94 12.09 -15.34
CA ASN A 122 10.70 10.84 -15.23
C ASN A 122 11.45 10.70 -13.89
N HIS A 123 11.39 11.71 -13.03
CA HIS A 123 12.09 11.73 -11.75
C HIS A 123 11.26 12.45 -10.69
N ILE A 124 11.22 11.91 -9.47
CA ILE A 124 10.63 12.54 -8.28
C ILE A 124 11.70 12.57 -7.18
N TYR A 125 11.98 13.74 -6.62
CA TYR A 125 12.93 13.87 -5.51
C TYR A 125 12.28 14.52 -4.29
N GLY A 126 12.94 14.38 -3.14
CA GLY A 126 12.41 14.88 -1.88
C GLY A 126 11.16 14.14 -1.41
N LEU A 127 10.99 12.86 -1.77
CA LEU A 127 9.83 12.05 -1.36
C LEU A 127 9.64 12.12 0.17
N ARG A 128 8.42 12.43 0.58
CA ARG A 128 7.93 12.31 1.95
C ARG A 128 6.65 11.49 1.97
N MET A 129 6.42 10.83 3.09
CA MET A 129 5.22 10.06 3.32
C MET A 129 4.66 10.36 4.70
N GLU A 130 3.35 10.49 4.77
CA GLU A 130 2.59 10.63 6.00
C GLU A 130 1.57 9.51 6.07
N VAL A 131 1.42 8.92 7.26
CA VAL A 131 0.43 7.87 7.49
C VAL A 131 -0.32 8.20 8.77
N THR A 132 -1.65 8.22 8.68
CA THR A 132 -2.54 8.52 9.80
C THR A 132 -3.56 7.39 9.96
N ASN A 133 -3.90 7.10 11.22
CA ASN A 133 -4.99 6.17 11.52
C ASN A 133 -6.31 6.94 11.44
N ILE A 134 -7.26 6.46 10.63
CA ILE A 134 -8.57 7.08 10.49
C ILE A 134 -9.51 6.65 11.62
N ASN A 135 -9.26 5.49 12.23
CA ASN A 135 -10.06 5.00 13.34
C ASN A 135 -9.21 4.52 14.53
N GLN A 136 -9.81 4.54 15.72
CA GLN A 136 -9.16 4.13 16.98
C GLN A 136 -8.82 2.63 17.00
N LEU A 137 -9.47 1.84 16.15
CA LEU A 137 -9.28 0.39 16.06
C LEU A 137 -8.05 0.01 15.22
N GLY A 138 -7.37 0.97 14.57
CA GLY A 138 -6.23 0.72 13.70
C GLY A 138 -6.57 -0.13 12.47
N SER A 139 -7.84 -0.12 12.04
CA SER A 139 -8.31 -0.93 10.92
C SER A 139 -8.48 -0.15 9.64
N MET A 140 -8.22 1.16 9.67
CA MET A 140 -8.25 2.01 8.50
C MET A 140 -7.14 3.06 8.62
N VAL A 141 -6.38 3.20 7.54
CA VAL A 141 -5.24 4.12 7.47
C VAL A 141 -5.36 4.98 6.22
N GLU A 142 -4.96 6.24 6.34
CA GLU A 142 -4.66 7.10 5.21
C GLU A 142 -3.13 7.13 5.02
N ALA A 143 -2.68 6.95 3.79
CA ALA A 143 -1.30 7.18 3.41
C ALA A 143 -1.24 8.25 2.33
N ILE A 144 -0.36 9.23 2.53
CA ILE A 144 -0.10 10.32 1.60
C ILE A 144 1.39 10.28 1.25
N ALA A 145 1.72 10.22 -0.03
CA ALA A 145 3.07 10.35 -0.56
C ALA A 145 3.15 11.62 -1.40
N TYR A 146 4.21 12.41 -1.26
CA TYR A 146 4.40 13.64 -2.03
C TYR A 146 5.88 13.93 -2.28
N GLY A 147 6.16 14.68 -3.33
CA GLY A 147 7.51 15.10 -3.71
C GLY A 147 7.50 16.02 -4.93
N THR A 148 8.69 16.41 -5.40
CA THR A 148 8.82 17.29 -6.57
C THR A 148 9.20 16.46 -7.79
N ALA A 149 8.35 16.46 -8.80
CA ALA A 149 8.55 15.80 -10.09
C ALA A 149 9.29 16.74 -11.06
N VAL A 150 10.26 16.19 -11.79
CA VAL A 150 11.07 16.90 -12.79
C VAL A 150 11.40 16.01 -13.97
N ILE A 151 11.82 16.62 -15.07
CA ILE A 151 12.43 15.93 -16.20
C ILE A 151 13.95 15.96 -15.99
N SER A 152 14.52 14.82 -15.61
CA SER A 152 15.96 14.65 -15.42
C SER A 152 16.61 14.09 -16.68
N ILE A 153 17.82 14.57 -16.97
CA ILE A 153 18.71 14.01 -18.00
C ILE A 153 19.59 12.86 -17.46
N ASP A 154 19.64 12.69 -16.13
CA ASP A 154 20.40 11.60 -15.50
C ASP A 154 19.73 10.27 -15.81
N SER A 155 20.17 9.63 -16.90
CA SER A 155 19.64 8.38 -17.41
C SER A 155 20.24 7.19 -16.63
N ASN A 156 19.43 6.55 -15.79
CA ASN A 156 19.53 5.17 -15.25
C ASN A 156 20.87 4.54 -14.79
N ASN A 157 22.02 5.23 -14.71
CA ASN A 157 23.32 4.56 -14.46
C ASN A 157 24.17 5.11 -13.29
N THR A 158 23.61 5.90 -12.37
CA THR A 158 24.43 6.59 -11.35
C THR A 158 24.15 6.17 -9.90
N ILE A 159 23.75 4.91 -9.66
CA ILE A 159 23.78 4.34 -8.29
C ILE A 159 25.19 3.83 -7.92
N ALA A 160 26.16 3.84 -8.85
CA ALA A 160 27.48 3.22 -8.65
C ALA A 160 28.65 4.16 -8.28
N ALA A 161 28.42 5.32 -7.65
CA ALA A 161 29.53 6.14 -7.16
C ALA A 161 29.22 6.80 -5.82
N LYS A 162 29.25 6.00 -4.75
CA LYS A 162 29.45 6.53 -3.40
C LYS A 162 30.95 6.86 -3.27
N PRO A 163 31.35 8.11 -2.98
CA PRO A 163 32.72 8.37 -2.55
C PRO A 163 32.88 7.77 -1.15
N SER A 164 33.80 6.83 -1.02
CA SER A 164 34.33 6.39 0.26
C SER A 164 35.04 7.57 0.93
N ILE A 165 34.50 8.01 2.07
CA ILE A 165 35.26 8.78 3.06
C ILE A 165 36.10 7.78 3.85
#